data_AF-A0AAD4JMM8-F1
#
_entry.id   AF-A0AAD4JMM8-F1
#
_cell.length_a   1.000
_cell.length_b   1.000
_cell.length_c   1.000
_cell.angle_alpha   90.00
_cell.angle_beta   90.00
_cell.angle_gamma   90.00
#
_symmetry.space_group_name_H-M   'P 1'
#
loop_
_entity.id
_entity.type
_entity.pdbx_description
1 polymer ?
#
loop_
_entity_poly.entity_id
_entity_poly.type
_entity_poly.pdbx_seq_one_letter_code
_entity_poly.pdbx_strand_id
1 'polypeptide(L)' 'MRRQDGIHLSSQGSKTLVKEILKVLKRADWEPSLYWLKMPSEFPEDSPYYIVSPDGETTFNASTQICIWQREWLDI' A
#
# COMPACT_ATOMS: atom_id res chain seq x y z
N MET A 1 -7.74 8.70 -28.37
CA MET A 1 -8.10 7.94 -27.16
C MET A 1 -7.81 8.84 -25.95
N ARG A 2 -8.83 9.28 -25.20
CA ARG A 2 -8.64 10.13 -24.00
C ARG A 2 -7.97 9.26 -22.93
N ARG A 3 -6.79 9.68 -22.45
CA ARG A 3 -5.95 8.87 -21.55
C ARG A 3 -6.36 8.93 -20.07
N GLN A 4 -7.32 9.77 -19.72
CA GLN A 4 -7.76 10.02 -18.34
C GLN A 4 -9.25 10.37 -18.35
N ASP A 5 -9.96 9.99 -17.29
CA ASP A 5 -11.39 10.30 -17.07
C ASP A 5 -11.62 11.74 -16.58
N GLY A 6 -10.53 12.49 -16.32
CA GLY A 6 -10.57 13.87 -15.85
C GLY A 6 -10.72 14.01 -14.33
N ILE A 7 -10.79 12.90 -13.58
CA ILE A 7 -10.97 12.87 -12.13
C ILE A 7 -9.81 12.13 -11.46
N HIS A 8 -9.45 10.95 -11.95
CA HIS A 8 -8.37 10.15 -11.37
C HIS A 8 -7.00 10.57 -11.88
N LEU A 9 -6.03 10.56 -10.97
CA LEU A 9 -4.64 10.71 -11.35
C LEU A 9 -4.21 9.54 -12.23
N SER A 10 -3.49 9.86 -13.30
CA SER A 10 -2.73 8.83 -14.02
C SER A 10 -1.70 8.18 -13.09
N SER A 11 -1.23 6.97 -13.43
CA SER A 11 -0.16 6.29 -12.72
C SER A 11 1.07 7.20 -12.45
N GLN A 12 1.48 7.99 -13.44
CA GLN A 12 2.56 8.95 -13.30
C GLN A 12 2.23 10.11 -12.34
N GLY A 13 0.98 10.57 -12.38
CA GLY A 13 0.47 11.59 -11.45
C GLY A 13 0.49 11.09 -10.00
N SER A 14 -0.01 9.88 -9.77
CA SER A 14 0.02 9.23 -8.45
C SER A 14 1.44 9.04 -7.93
N LYS A 15 2.38 8.57 -8.78
CA LYS A 15 3.80 8.42 -8.41
C LYS A 15 4.44 9.75 -8.03
N THR A 16 4.09 10.84 -8.73
CA THR A 16 4.58 12.19 -8.42
C THR A 16 4.01 12.70 -7.11
N LEU A 17 2.70 12.57 -6.91
CA LEU A 17 2.03 13.03 -5.69
C LEU A 17 2.62 12.38 -4.43
N VAL A 18 2.77 11.05 -4.44
CA VAL A 18 3.34 10.31 -3.31
C VAL A 18 4.75 10.78 -2.98
N LYS A 19 5.60 11.02 -3.99
CA LYS A 19 6.96 11.54 -3.78
C LYS A 19 6.98 12.91 -3.11
N GLU A 20 6.09 13.83 -3.51
CA GLU A 20 6.04 15.17 -2.90
C GLU A 20 5.49 15.13 -1.46
N ILE A 21 4.48 14.30 -1.19
CA ILE A 21 4.00 14.07 0.19
C ILE A 21 5.16 13.57 1.06
N LEU A 22 5.85 12.50 0.63
CA LEU A 22 6.95 11.93 1.41
C LEU A 22 8.10 12.93 1.65
N LYS A 23 8.40 13.83 0.69
CA LYS A 23 9.39 14.90 0.90
C LYS A 23 8.98 15.86 2.02
N VAL A 24 7.72 16.29 2.07
CA VAL A 24 7.22 17.20 3.12
C VAL A 24 7.27 16.51 4.48
N LEU A 25 6.79 15.27 4.56
CA LEU A 25 6.77 14.50 5.81
C LEU A 25 8.20 14.29 6.37
N LYS A 26 9.16 13.93 5.50
CA LYS A 26 10.58 13.78 5.89
C LYS A 26 11.20 15.08 6.40
N ARG A 27 10.82 16.23 5.85
CA ARG A 27 11.33 17.55 6.29
C ARG A 27 10.73 18.01 7.61
N ALA A 28 9.50 17.61 7.91
CA ALA A 28 8.78 18.02 9.10
C ALA A 28 9.21 17.23 10.37
N ASP A 29 10.17 16.30 10.26
CA ASP A 29 10.52 15.31 11.29
C ASP A 29 9.28 14.67 11.92
N TRP A 30 8.28 14.42 11.07
CA TRP A 30 6.98 13.97 11.53
C TRP A 30 7.00 12.47 11.72
N GLU A 31 6.70 12.00 12.93
CA GLU A 31 6.35 10.60 13.17
C GLU A 31 4.84 10.40 12.90
N PRO A 32 4.46 9.77 11.78
CA PRO A 32 3.06 9.44 11.52
C PRO A 32 2.52 8.49 12.59
N SER A 33 1.46 8.90 13.28
CA SER A 33 0.70 8.04 14.19
C SER A 33 -0.02 6.89 13.48
N LEU A 34 -0.12 6.94 12.15
CA LEU A 34 -0.80 5.97 11.28
C LEU A 34 0.14 5.42 10.19
N TYR A 35 1.38 5.11 10.54
CA TYR A 35 2.25 4.37 9.63
C TYR A 35 1.79 2.91 9.53
N TRP A 36 1.10 2.57 8.45
CA TRP A 36 0.43 1.28 8.29
C TRP A 36 1.38 0.07 8.45
N LEU A 37 2.67 0.20 8.13
CA LEU A 37 3.65 -0.88 8.33
C LEU A 37 4.01 -1.15 9.79
N LYS A 38 3.80 -0.18 10.69
CA LYS A 38 3.93 -0.36 12.14
C LYS A 38 2.59 -0.70 12.82
N MET A 39 1.48 -0.56 12.11
CA MET A 39 0.16 -0.86 12.67
C MET A 39 -0.11 -2.37 12.59
N PRO A 40 -0.70 -2.97 13.64
CA PRO A 40 -1.20 -4.33 13.54
C PRO A 40 -2.34 -4.39 12.51
N SER A 41 -2.46 -5.51 11.81
CA SER A 41 -3.65 -5.79 10.99
C SER A 41 -4.88 -5.75 11.87
N GLU A 42 -5.95 -5.08 11.42
CA GLU A 42 -7.22 -4.98 12.15
C GLU A 42 -7.85 -6.37 12.37
N PHE A 43 -7.66 -7.27 11.41
CA PHE A 43 -8.09 -8.67 11.45
C PHE A 43 -6.86 -9.56 11.19
N PRO A 44 -6.09 -9.91 12.23
CA PRO A 44 -4.89 -10.72 12.09
C PRO A 44 -5.19 -12.23 11.98
N GLU A 45 -6.34 -12.67 12.48
CA GLU A 45 -6.80 -14.06 12.35
C GLU A 45 -6.99 -14.49 10.91
N ASP A 46 -6.83 -15.79 10.66
CA ASP A 46 -7.11 -16.38 9.36
C ASP A 46 -8.63 -16.43 9.10
N SER A 47 -9.03 -16.30 7.84
CA SER A 47 -10.44 -16.16 7.46
C SER A 47 -10.74 -16.95 6.20
N PRO A 48 -11.90 -17.64 6.12
CA PRO A 48 -12.31 -18.36 4.92
C PRO A 48 -12.59 -17.42 3.73
N TYR A 49 -12.63 -16.10 3.95
CA TYR A 49 -12.79 -15.09 2.91
C TYR A 49 -11.45 -14.55 2.38
N TYR A 50 -10.32 -15.04 2.89
CA TYR A 50 -9.01 -14.66 2.41
C TYR A 50 -8.61 -15.43 1.14
N ILE A 51 -7.47 -15.02 0.57
CA ILE A 51 -6.97 -15.59 -0.66
C ILE A 51 -6.69 -17.07 -0.43
N VAL A 52 -7.28 -17.94 -1.24
CA VAL A 52 -7.03 -19.39 -1.18
C VAL A 52 -5.63 -19.67 -1.70
N SER A 53 -4.86 -20.41 -0.92
CA SER A 53 -3.52 -20.86 -1.28
C SER A 53 -3.55 -21.85 -2.46
N PRO A 54 -2.41 -22.07 -3.14
CA PRO A 54 -2.34 -23.04 -4.24
C PRO A 54 -2.68 -24.49 -3.86
N ASP A 55 -2.62 -24.84 -2.57
CA ASP A 55 -3.03 -26.14 -2.04
C ASP A 55 -4.55 -26.35 -2.03
N GLY A 56 -5.34 -25.27 -2.16
CA GLY A 56 -6.80 -25.30 -2.12
C GLY A 56 -7.39 -25.53 -0.73
N GLU A 57 -6.56 -25.65 0.31
CA GLU A 57 -6.97 -25.97 1.68
C GLU A 57 -6.74 -24.80 2.64
N THR A 58 -5.62 -24.10 2.47
CA THR A 58 -5.25 -23.00 3.36
C THR A 58 -5.65 -21.65 2.79
N THR A 59 -5.86 -20.69 3.69
CA THR A 59 -6.10 -19.29 3.33
C THR A 59 -4.91 -18.44 3.73
N PHE A 60 -4.70 -17.34 3.00
CA PHE A 60 -3.56 -16.45 3.17
C PHE A 60 -4.03 -15.02 3.45
N ASN A 61 -3.72 -14.52 4.65
CA ASN A 61 -3.98 -13.12 5.01
C ASN A 61 -3.00 -12.18 4.30
N ALA A 62 -3.50 -11.40 3.34
CA ALA A 62 -2.69 -10.47 2.55
C ALA A 62 -2.51 -9.07 3.16
N SER A 63 -3.02 -8.82 4.36
CA SER A 63 -2.92 -7.50 5.03
C SER A 63 -1.48 -7.03 5.24
N THR A 64 -0.52 -7.95 5.35
CA THR A 64 0.91 -7.65 5.54
C THR A 64 1.71 -7.64 4.24
N GLN A 65 1.09 -7.93 3.09
CA GLN A 65 1.81 -7.95 1.82
C GLN A 65 2.18 -6.52 1.37
N ILE A 66 3.45 -6.35 1.01
CA ILE A 66 3.95 -5.12 0.38
C ILE A 66 4.08 -5.39 -1.13
N CYS A 67 3.26 -4.69 -1.92
CA CYS A 67 3.28 -4.85 -3.38
C CYS A 67 4.47 -4.12 -4.02
N ILE A 68 4.86 -4.54 -5.23
CA ILE A 68 6.15 -4.18 -5.86
C ILE A 68 6.43 -2.67 -5.90
N TRP A 69 5.41 -1.86 -6.14
CA TRP A 69 5.56 -0.41 -6.24
C TRP A 69 5.74 0.26 -4.87
N GLN A 70 5.20 -0.33 -3.80
CA GLN A 70 5.40 0.17 -2.45
C GLN A 70 6.84 -0.04 -2.00
N ARG A 71 7.49 -1.14 -2.43
CA ARG A 71 8.91 -1.39 -2.16
C ARG A 71 9.80 -0.28 -2.73
N GLU A 72 9.52 0.16 -3.97
CA GLU A 72 10.22 1.31 -4.58
C GLU A 72 10.06 2.61 -3.79
N TRP A 73 8.99 2.78 -3.02
CA TRP A 73 8.75 3.99 -2.22
C TRP A 73 9.38 3.92 -0.83
N LEU A 74 9.55 2.71 -0.32
CA LEU A 74 10.04 2.41 1.02
C LEU A 74 11.55 2.15 1.05
N ASP A 75 12.21 2.11 -0.10
CA ASP A 75 13.63 1.77 -0.25
C ASP A 75 13.99 0.40 0.37
N ILE A 76 13.12 -0.62 0.18
CA ILE A 76 13.27 -2.01 0.68
C ILE A 76 13.20 -3.06 -0.43
#